data_AF-V6Q3Y0-F1
#
_entry.id   AF-V6Q3Y0-F1
#
_cell.length_a   1.000
_cell.length_b   1.000
_cell.length_c   1.000
_cell.angle_alpha   90.00
_cell.angle_beta   90.00
_cell.angle_gamma   90.00
#
_symmetry.space_group_name_H-M   'P 1'
#
loop_
_entity.id
_entity.type
_entity.pdbx_description
1 polymer ?
#
loop_
_entity_poly.entity_id
_entity_poly.type
_entity_poly.pdbx_seq_one_letter_code
_entity_poly.pdbx_strand_id
1 'polypeptide(L)'
;MENHKVMEAVAELKHNDIRITPQRYAILEYLIESHAHPTADEIYQALVDRFPNMSVATVYNNLRLFTKIGFVQEMAYGDASSRFDFASKPHYHAICEECGKIVDTYYPGLEDVEVATEQLTGFKIHEHRMELYGVCPECQAKKSQLM
;
A
#
# COMPACT_ATOMS: atom_id res chain seq x y z
N MET A 1 10.56 -3.22 10.94
CA MET A 1 10.50 -1.94 10.20
C MET A 1 10.47 -2.15 8.68
N GLU A 2 10.84 -3.30 8.13
CA GLU A 2 10.51 -3.70 6.73
C GLU A 2 9.36 -4.72 6.65
N ASN A 3 9.36 -5.72 7.54
CA ASN A 3 8.28 -6.71 7.65
C ASN A 3 6.88 -6.12 7.92
N HIS A 4 6.77 -4.89 8.42
CA HIS A 4 5.47 -4.28 8.70
C HIS A 4 4.76 -3.85 7.40
N LYS A 5 5.49 -3.19 6.48
CA LYS A 5 4.98 -2.74 5.18
C LYS A 5 4.53 -3.91 4.29
N VAL A 6 5.23 -5.05 4.36
CA VAL A 6 4.84 -6.27 3.63
C VAL A 6 3.51 -6.80 4.18
N MET A 7 3.37 -6.84 5.50
CA MET A 7 2.14 -7.30 6.15
C MET A 7 0.95 -6.37 5.91
N GLU A 8 1.18 -5.06 5.86
CA GLU A 8 0.22 -4.04 5.45
C GLU A 8 -0.29 -4.26 4.02
N ALA A 9 0.62 -4.38 3.05
CA ALA A 9 0.26 -4.66 1.65
C ALA A 9 -0.51 -5.98 1.51
N VAL A 10 -0.13 -7.00 2.30
CA VAL A 10 -0.83 -8.28 2.39
C VAL A 10 -2.24 -8.14 2.97
N ALA A 11 -2.43 -7.32 4.00
CA ALA A 11 -3.74 -7.08 4.61
C ALA A 11 -4.69 -6.37 3.64
N GLU A 12 -4.20 -5.37 2.92
CA GLU A 12 -4.99 -4.61 1.96
C GLU A 12 -5.33 -5.45 0.71
N LEU A 13 -4.43 -6.32 0.24
CA LEU A 13 -4.78 -7.32 -0.77
C LEU A 13 -5.92 -8.24 -0.30
N LYS A 14 -5.92 -8.68 0.96
CA LYS A 14 -7.02 -9.48 1.52
C LYS A 14 -8.33 -8.68 1.61
N HIS A 15 -8.26 -7.39 1.97
CA HIS A 15 -9.43 -6.51 2.01
C HIS A 15 -10.09 -6.37 0.63
N ASN A 16 -9.29 -6.37 -0.44
CA ASN A 16 -9.75 -6.32 -1.82
C ASN A 16 -10.12 -7.72 -2.41
N ASP A 17 -10.33 -8.74 -1.56
CA ASP A 17 -10.61 -10.13 -1.95
C ASP A 17 -9.55 -10.76 -2.88
N ILE A 18 -8.32 -10.25 -2.83
CA ILE A 18 -7.22 -10.76 -3.64
C ILE A 18 -6.45 -11.81 -2.85
N ARG A 19 -6.44 -13.03 -3.40
CA ARG A 19 -5.66 -14.14 -2.84
C ARG A 19 -4.17 -13.82 -2.80
N ILE A 20 -3.55 -13.95 -1.63
CA ILE A 20 -2.09 -13.90 -1.49
C ILE A 20 -1.49 -15.23 -1.93
N THR A 21 -0.79 -15.23 -3.06
CA THR A 21 0.02 -16.37 -3.50
C THR A 21 1.47 -16.19 -3.03
N PRO A 22 2.27 -17.28 -2.93
CA PRO A 22 3.68 -17.17 -2.60
C PRO A 22 4.46 -16.23 -3.53
N GLN A 23 4.12 -16.22 -4.84
CA GLN A 23 4.72 -15.31 -5.82
C GLN A 23 4.33 -13.85 -5.56
N ARG A 24 3.07 -13.56 -5.24
CA ARG A 24 2.62 -12.19 -4.91
C ARG A 24 3.35 -11.65 -3.69
N TYR A 25 3.47 -12.48 -2.65
CA TYR A 25 4.20 -12.13 -1.44
C TYR A 25 5.67 -11.82 -1.76
N ALA A 26 6.35 -12.71 -2.51
CA ALA A 26 7.76 -12.51 -2.84
C ALA A 26 8.01 -11.28 -3.73
N ILE A 27 7.11 -10.96 -4.66
CA ILE A 27 7.22 -9.75 -5.47
C ILE A 27 7.04 -8.49 -4.60
N LEU A 28 6.07 -8.49 -3.67
CA LEU A 28 5.88 -7.37 -2.73
C LEU A 28 7.09 -7.19 -1.82
N GLU A 29 7.57 -8.29 -1.22
CA GLU A 29 8.76 -8.31 -0.37
C GLU A 29 9.97 -7.73 -1.12
N TYR A 30 10.23 -8.21 -2.34
CA TYR A 30 11.31 -7.70 -3.18
C TYR A 30 11.19 -6.20 -3.49
N LEU A 31 9.98 -5.71 -3.82
CA LEU A 31 9.76 -4.29 -4.10
C LEU A 31 9.92 -3.41 -2.86
N ILE A 32 9.57 -3.91 -1.67
CA ILE A 32 9.67 -3.18 -0.40
C ILE A 32 11.12 -3.15 0.11
N GLU A 33 11.87 -4.23 -0.09
CA GLU A 33 13.28 -4.33 0.30
C GLU A 33 14.23 -3.66 -0.71
N SER A 34 13.80 -3.53 -1.96
CA SER A 34 14.60 -2.87 -3.00
C SER A 34 14.74 -1.37 -2.71
N HIS A 35 15.98 -0.91 -2.51
CA HIS A 35 16.32 0.53 -2.46
C HIS A 35 16.43 1.18 -3.86
N ALA A 36 16.14 0.42 -4.93
CA ALA A 36 16.10 0.89 -6.31
C ALA A 36 14.68 0.69 -6.91
N HIS A 37 14.43 1.23 -8.09
CA HIS A 37 13.18 1.04 -8.84
C HIS A 37 13.35 -0.04 -9.92
N PRO A 38 13.21 -1.33 -9.61
CA PRO A 38 13.53 -2.40 -10.56
C PRO A 38 12.56 -2.44 -11.75
N THR A 39 13.04 -2.97 -12.85
CA THR A 39 12.23 -3.38 -14.00
C THR A 39 11.57 -4.74 -13.73
N ALA A 40 10.56 -5.10 -14.51
CA ALA A 40 9.93 -6.42 -14.41
C ALA A 40 10.92 -7.56 -14.66
N ASP A 41 11.90 -7.36 -15.55
CA ASP A 41 12.95 -8.34 -15.83
C ASP A 41 13.89 -8.51 -14.63
N GLU A 42 14.30 -7.42 -13.97
CA GLU A 42 15.13 -7.49 -12.76
C GLU A 42 14.42 -8.26 -11.62
N ILE A 43 13.13 -7.99 -11.42
CA ILE A 43 12.31 -8.73 -10.44
C ILE A 43 12.22 -10.22 -10.81
N TYR A 44 12.00 -10.52 -12.09
CA TYR A 44 11.94 -11.90 -12.57
C TYR A 44 13.27 -12.63 -12.31
N GLN A 45 14.40 -12.05 -12.69
CA GLN A 45 15.73 -12.65 -12.48
C GLN A 45 16.03 -12.89 -11.01
N ALA A 46 15.58 -11.99 -10.11
CA ALA A 46 15.77 -12.15 -8.67
C ALA A 46 14.93 -13.30 -8.06
N LEU A 47 13.81 -13.67 -8.68
CA LEU A 47 12.82 -14.57 -8.07
C LEU A 47 12.67 -15.92 -8.79
N VAL A 48 13.14 -16.05 -10.04
CA VAL A 48 12.91 -17.24 -10.88
C VAL A 48 13.44 -18.53 -10.24
N ASP A 49 14.60 -18.50 -9.59
CA ASP A 49 15.20 -19.68 -8.95
C ASP A 49 14.33 -20.25 -7.80
N ARG A 50 13.57 -19.38 -7.13
CA ARG A 50 12.62 -19.76 -6.06
C ARG A 50 11.27 -20.20 -6.63
N PHE A 51 10.93 -19.76 -7.84
CA PHE A 51 9.63 -20.00 -8.46
C PHE A 51 9.77 -20.46 -9.93
N PRO A 52 10.05 -21.74 -10.19
CA PRO A 52 10.33 -22.26 -11.55
C PRO A 52 9.19 -22.06 -12.57
N ASN A 53 7.95 -21.90 -12.10
CA ASN A 53 6.77 -21.62 -12.93
C ASN A 53 6.49 -20.11 -13.11
N MET A 54 7.36 -19.24 -12.59
CA MET A 54 7.26 -17.80 -12.79
C MET A 54 7.74 -17.47 -14.21
N SER A 55 7.07 -16.52 -14.84
CA SER A 55 7.49 -15.91 -16.10
C SER A 55 7.53 -14.40 -15.93
N VAL A 56 8.20 -13.69 -16.85
CA VAL A 56 8.14 -12.23 -16.91
C VAL A 56 6.69 -11.74 -17.02
N ALA A 57 5.83 -12.45 -17.77
CA ALA A 57 4.40 -12.15 -17.85
C ALA A 57 3.70 -12.29 -16.49
N THR A 58 4.08 -13.29 -15.68
CA THR A 58 3.58 -13.45 -14.30
C THR A 58 3.97 -12.25 -13.43
N VAL A 59 5.19 -11.73 -13.58
CA VAL A 59 5.64 -10.53 -12.87
C VAL A 59 4.81 -9.32 -13.28
N TYR A 60 4.68 -9.05 -14.58
CA TYR A 60 3.84 -7.94 -15.09
C TYR A 60 2.39 -8.02 -14.63
N ASN A 61 1.79 -9.21 -14.62
CA ASN A 61 0.41 -9.38 -14.16
C ASN A 61 0.25 -8.98 -12.69
N ASN A 62 1.24 -9.26 -11.84
CA ASN A 62 1.21 -8.86 -10.44
C ASN A 62 1.54 -7.37 -10.27
N LEU A 63 2.51 -6.82 -11.01
CA LEU A 63 2.81 -5.39 -10.98
C LEU A 63 1.60 -4.54 -11.40
N ARG A 64 0.92 -4.91 -12.49
CA ARG A 64 -0.33 -4.24 -12.92
C ARG A 64 -1.41 -4.29 -11.85
N LEU A 65 -1.54 -5.42 -11.16
CA LEU A 65 -2.47 -5.56 -10.05
C LEU A 65 -2.10 -4.62 -8.90
N PHE A 66 -0.83 -4.58 -8.51
CA PHE A 66 -0.36 -3.74 -7.41
C PHE A 66 -0.46 -2.25 -7.75
N THR A 67 -0.22 -1.86 -9.00
CA THR A 67 -0.45 -0.49 -9.49
C THR A 67 -1.92 -0.13 -9.49
N LYS A 68 -2.81 -1.05 -9.91
CA LYS A 68 -4.26 -0.83 -9.84
C LYS A 68 -4.75 -0.59 -8.41
N ILE A 69 -4.16 -1.28 -7.44
CA ILE A 69 -4.49 -1.12 -6.02
C ILE A 69 -3.81 0.12 -5.44
N GLY A 70 -2.69 0.56 -6.02
CA GLY A 70 -1.94 1.75 -5.61
C GLY A 70 -0.77 1.47 -4.66
N PHE A 71 -0.26 0.24 -4.58
CA PHE A 71 0.97 -0.07 -3.83
C PHE A 71 2.25 0.16 -4.64
N VAL A 72 2.12 0.16 -5.96
CA VAL A 72 3.26 0.19 -6.87
C VAL A 72 3.04 1.27 -7.91
N GLN A 73 3.98 2.18 -8.02
CA GLN A 73 3.99 3.18 -9.09
C GLN A 73 4.83 2.67 -10.25
N GLU A 74 4.29 2.77 -11.47
CA GLU A 74 5.02 2.51 -12.70
C GLU A 74 5.63 3.82 -13.22
N MET A 75 6.93 3.80 -13.46
CA MET A 75 7.72 4.92 -13.98
C MET A 75 8.15 4.58 -15.40
N ALA A 76 7.46 5.17 -16.38
CA ALA A 76 7.77 5.01 -17.80
C ALA A 76 8.83 6.02 -18.26
N TYR A 77 9.88 5.54 -18.94
CA TYR A 77 10.97 6.37 -19.46
C TYR A 77 11.10 6.21 -20.97
N GLY A 78 10.20 6.84 -21.73
CA GLY A 78 10.23 6.80 -23.19
C GLY A 78 10.21 5.36 -23.73
N ASP A 79 11.22 5.00 -24.52
CA ASP A 79 11.37 3.66 -25.11
C ASP A 79 12.06 2.64 -24.17
N ALA A 80 12.50 3.05 -22.97
CA ALA A 80 13.12 2.14 -22.01
C ALA A 80 12.07 1.34 -21.22
N SER A 81 12.46 0.16 -20.74
CA SER A 81 11.60 -0.67 -19.88
C SER A 81 11.13 0.12 -18.65
N SER A 82 9.83 0.03 -18.36
CA SER A 82 9.24 0.62 -17.16
C SER A 82 9.94 0.15 -15.89
N ARG A 83 10.13 1.08 -14.96
CA ARG A 83 10.60 0.82 -13.60
C ARG A 83 9.44 0.87 -12.63
N PHE A 84 9.54 0.11 -11.55
CA PHE A 84 8.47 -0.02 -10.57
C PHE A 84 8.98 0.39 -9.19
N ASP A 85 8.21 1.22 -8.51
CA ASP A 85 8.50 1.67 -7.15
C ASP A 85 7.40 1.22 -6.20
N PHE A 86 7.76 0.78 -4.99
CA PHE A 86 6.75 0.53 -3.96
C PHE A 86 6.31 1.87 -3.37
N ALA A 87 5.19 2.38 -3.88
CA ALA A 87 4.57 3.59 -3.37
C ALA A 87 4.02 3.29 -1.97
N SER A 88 4.65 3.83 -0.93
CA SER A 88 4.00 3.92 0.38
C SER A 88 2.76 4.80 0.22
N LYS A 89 1.58 4.20 0.16
CA LYS A 89 0.34 4.99 0.18
C LYS A 89 0.36 5.90 1.42
N PRO A 90 -0.16 7.14 1.30
CA PRO A 90 -0.69 7.83 2.46
C PRO A 90 -1.69 6.88 3.15
N HIS A 91 -1.45 6.59 4.42
CA HIS A 91 -2.38 5.86 5.27
C HIS A 91 -2.83 6.79 6.38
N TYR A 92 -4.06 6.59 6.83
CA TYR A 92 -4.70 7.43 7.82
C TYR A 92 -5.01 6.60 9.06
N HIS A 93 -4.99 7.22 10.23
CA HIS A 93 -5.13 6.49 11.49
C HIS A 93 -6.54 6.62 12.03
N ALA A 94 -7.22 5.50 12.28
CA ALA A 94 -8.41 5.47 13.13
C ALA A 94 -7.99 5.09 14.56
N ILE A 95 -8.27 5.95 15.53
CA ILE A 95 -7.79 5.84 16.91
C ILE A 95 -8.99 5.68 17.85
N CYS A 96 -8.99 4.60 18.64
CA CYS A 96 -10.00 4.38 19.65
C CYS A 96 -9.71 5.20 20.91
N GLU A 97 -10.64 6.07 21.29
CA GLU A 97 -10.53 6.93 22.46
C GLU A 97 -10.64 6.17 23.79
N GLU A 98 -11.19 4.95 23.80
CA GLU A 98 -11.38 4.16 25.02
C GLU A 98 -10.21 3.24 25.36
N CYS A 99 -9.63 2.59 24.35
CA CYS A 99 -8.57 1.60 24.54
C CYS A 99 -7.25 1.95 23.86
N GLY A 100 -7.20 3.07 23.13
CA GLY A 100 -6.01 3.48 22.38
C GLY A 100 -5.70 2.62 21.17
N LYS A 101 -6.59 1.70 20.76
CA LYS A 101 -6.40 0.87 19.56
C LYS A 101 -6.29 1.75 18.33
N ILE A 102 -5.18 1.64 17.62
CA ILE A 102 -4.95 2.32 16.34
C ILE A 102 -5.16 1.32 15.20
N VAL A 103 -5.84 1.75 14.15
CA VAL A 103 -6.08 0.99 12.94
C VAL A 103 -5.70 1.85 11.75
N ASP A 104 -4.77 1.38 10.93
CA ASP A 104 -4.47 2.01 9.66
C ASP A 104 -5.66 1.85 8.71
N THR A 105 -6.03 2.93 8.06
CA THR A 105 -7.09 3.00 7.07
C THR A 105 -6.51 3.49 5.76
N TYR A 106 -6.81 2.75 4.69
CA TYR A 106 -6.46 3.15 3.34
C TYR A 106 -7.66 3.86 2.74
N TYR A 107 -7.45 5.11 2.38
CA TYR A 107 -8.38 5.88 1.58
C TYR A 107 -7.56 6.46 0.42
N PRO A 108 -8.16 6.73 -0.76
CA PRO A 108 -7.49 7.51 -1.79
C PRO A 108 -6.80 8.75 -1.19
N GLY A 109 -5.80 9.28 -1.90
CA GLY A 109 -5.19 10.54 -1.49
C GLY A 109 -6.24 11.63 -1.28
N LEU A 110 -5.86 12.67 -0.53
CA LEU A 110 -6.73 13.82 -0.27
C LEU A 110 -6.36 14.97 -1.23
N GLU A 111 -6.00 14.66 -2.48
CA GLU A 111 -5.49 15.65 -3.43
C GLU A 111 -6.50 16.79 -3.65
N ASP A 112 -7.81 16.48 -3.69
CA ASP A 112 -8.86 17.49 -3.81
C ASP A 112 -8.86 18.46 -2.60
N VAL A 113 -8.58 17.94 -1.40
CA VAL A 113 -8.48 18.74 -0.16
C VAL A 113 -7.19 19.56 -0.17
N GLU A 114 -6.07 18.98 -0.60
CA GLU A 114 -4.79 19.67 -0.73
C GLU A 114 -4.91 20.85 -1.70
N VAL A 115 -5.45 20.62 -2.90
CA VAL A 115 -5.65 21.65 -3.92
C VAL A 115 -6.59 22.76 -3.44
N ALA A 116 -7.72 22.39 -2.81
CA ALA A 116 -8.63 23.38 -2.24
C ALA A 116 -7.94 24.20 -1.14
N THR A 117 -7.10 23.56 -0.31
CA THR A 117 -6.36 24.23 0.76
C THR A 117 -5.33 25.21 0.21
N GLU A 118 -4.55 24.83 -0.81
CA GLU A 118 -3.61 25.73 -1.48
C GLU A 118 -4.33 26.96 -2.04
N GLN A 119 -5.47 26.77 -2.69
CA GLN A 119 -6.25 27.88 -3.28
C GLN A 119 -6.83 28.82 -2.22
N LEU A 120 -7.33 28.28 -1.10
CA LEU A 120 -7.96 29.07 -0.04
C LEU A 120 -6.96 29.80 0.86
N THR A 121 -5.74 29.26 1.01
CA THR A 121 -4.76 29.76 1.98
C THR A 121 -3.52 30.39 1.34
N GLY A 122 -3.26 30.12 0.06
CA GLY A 122 -2.03 30.49 -0.63
C GLY A 122 -0.80 29.65 -0.20
N PHE A 123 -1.00 28.59 0.57
CA PHE A 123 0.08 27.70 0.96
C PHE A 123 0.49 26.81 -0.21
N LYS A 124 1.72 26.32 -0.18
CA LYS A 124 2.15 25.20 -1.01
C LYS A 124 2.18 23.95 -0.13
N ILE A 125 1.27 23.02 -0.36
CA ILE A 125 1.15 21.81 0.45
C ILE A 125 2.21 20.79 0.00
N HIS A 126 2.91 20.21 0.98
CA HIS A 126 3.96 19.22 0.75
C HIS A 126 3.60 17.83 1.30
N GLU A 127 2.76 17.79 2.33
CA GLU A 127 2.35 16.58 3.04
C GLU A 127 1.06 16.86 3.82
N HIS A 128 0.26 15.82 4.06
CA HIS A 128 -0.86 15.83 5.00
C HIS A 128 -0.82 14.59 5.90
N ARG A 129 -1.43 14.73 7.09
CA ARG A 129 -1.69 13.63 8.02
C ARG A 129 -3.14 13.69 8.47
N MET A 130 -3.83 12.55 8.48
CA MET A 130 -5.21 12.46 8.96
C MET A 130 -5.33 11.41 10.07
N GLU A 131 -5.91 11.83 11.18
CA GLU A 131 -6.25 11.00 12.34
C GLU A 131 -7.76 11.14 12.61
N LEU A 132 -8.45 10.00 12.74
CA LEU A 132 -9.89 9.88 12.96
C LEU A 132 -10.10 9.27 14.35
N TYR A 133 -10.72 10.02 15.25
CA TYR A 133 -10.95 9.58 16.63
C TYR A 133 -12.37 9.01 16.78
N GLY A 134 -12.49 7.87 17.46
CA GLY A 134 -13.78 7.22 17.69
C GLY A 134 -13.70 6.05 18.68
N VAL A 135 -14.63 5.10 18.59
CA VAL A 135 -14.67 3.91 19.47
C VAL A 135 -14.58 2.64 18.62
N CYS A 136 -13.64 1.74 18.92
CA CYS A 136 -13.47 0.51 18.15
C CYS A 136 -14.63 -0.48 18.39
N PRO A 137 -14.86 -1.44 17.47
CA PRO A 137 -15.94 -2.42 17.61
C PRO A 137 -15.93 -3.21 18.93
N GLU A 138 -14.75 -3.52 19.46
CA GLU A 138 -14.59 -4.24 20.73
C GLU A 138 -15.09 -3.41 21.93
N CYS A 139 -14.78 -2.12 21.95
CA CYS A 139 -15.24 -1.18 22.97
C CYS A 139 -16.74 -0.89 22.85
N GLN A 140 -17.26 -0.75 21.62
CA GLN A 140 -18.69 -0.63 21.38
C GLN A 140 -19.45 -1.86 21.92
N ALA A 141 -18.98 -3.07 21.62
CA ALA A 141 -19.61 -4.30 22.08
C ALA A 141 -19.59 -4.45 23.61
N LYS A 142 -18.51 -4.05 24.29
CA LYS A 142 -18.45 -4.03 25.75
C LYS A 142 -19.48 -3.07 26.35
N LYS A 143 -19.64 -1.87 25.77
CA LYS A 143 -20.64 -0.90 26.22
C LYS A 143 -22.08 -1.42 26.07
N SER A 144 -22.38 -2.12 24.97
CA SER A 144 -23.71 -2.68 24.74
C SER A 144 -24.09 -3.83 25.69
N GLN A 145 -23.13 -4.46 26.37
CA GLN A 145 -23.39 -5.51 27.39
C GLN A 145 -23.53 -4.94 28.82
N LEU A 146 -23.17 -3.68 29.01
CA LEU A 146 -23.26 -2.96 30.30
C LEU A 146 -24.52 -2.08 30.39
N MET A 147 -25.32 -2.02 29.32
CA MET A 147 -26.65 -1.42 29.26
C MET A 147 -27.73 -2.50 29.35
#